data_AF-A0A271IVS6-F1
#
_entry.id   AF-A0A271IVS6-F1
#
_cell.length_a   1.000
_cell.length_b   1.000
_cell.length_c   1.000
_cell.angle_alpha   90.00
_cell.angle_beta   90.00
_cell.angle_gamma   90.00
#
_symmetry.space_group_name_H-M   'P 1'
#
loop_
_entity.id
_entity.type
_entity.pdbx_description
1 polymer ?
#
loop_
_entity_poly.entity_id
_entity_poly.type
_entity_poly.pdbx_seq_one_letter_code
_entity_poly.pdbx_strand_id
1 'polypeptide(L)'
;MIRSFLILLALVGVSTAATGQPDPTCGLFVQPPCAVMDGVEVERVANIPGGQSDERPIRIDRDPTDGTLYVLATSQPDGRTPGSTSTIYRLVPNEGGTFDPVAVTTHEEHGAPRAIGMTFGPEGNLYLVGNDEVGDTQTRIVIRRGTPNGDGWDWATVATTEPYLLSYTYFDHRANGAVVTPDGSTLIVNSGSRTDHGESYGGVREEALTAVLLKVPTDGTDIVLPNDRQALKEAGYVYAEGNRNTFDLAFAPNGDLIGPDNAGDRDDPGELNWYREGEHYGFPWRIGGNDTPMQFSPYGAPYGYDGPNDDPLVPEVCNPNPADTGCYFSNDPGYPAPPEGVTFVEPIPNVGPYADKFIDPVTGAVRDASEEGVSVTSFSGGRSPQGIVFDTEMALAGRLQGGGFLLGFAGARGGFPSDGRDLVFIDLDKGEEGYTVSTEAVAVDFVFPIDAVMADGVIYVAEYGRWFASQPIRDSRGVFAVRLPRDGVSTEPGVRGPYLDAFPNPTAGNLTLEYSVPQAAEVRVELVDALGRVVRTAERPANAGRLDVSTDGLSAGVYVVRLTAGDVRRSRTVTVLR
;
A
#
# COMPACT_ATOMS: atom_id res chain seq x y z
N MET A 1 -25.47 52.15 7.70
CA MET A 1 -24.11 52.25 8.24
C MET A 1 -23.49 50.86 8.09
N ILE A 2 -22.72 50.58 7.02
CA ILE A 2 -21.24 50.78 6.88
C ILE A 2 -20.52 49.69 7.71
N ARG A 3 -19.76 48.67 7.24
CA ARG A 3 -18.98 48.31 6.00
C ARG A 3 -18.92 46.76 5.93
N SER A 4 -18.96 46.00 4.82
CA SER A 4 -18.10 45.93 3.62
C SER A 4 -16.60 45.70 3.91
N PHE A 5 -16.15 44.45 3.78
CA PHE A 5 -14.77 44.11 3.40
C PHE A 5 -14.82 42.99 2.34
N LEU A 6 -14.73 43.41 1.07
CA LEU A 6 -14.27 42.56 -0.03
C LEU A 6 -12.75 42.50 0.07
N ILE A 7 -12.17 41.30 0.05
CA ILE A 7 -10.76 41.10 -0.28
C ILE A 7 -10.72 40.61 -1.73
N LEU A 8 -10.20 41.49 -2.59
CA LEU A 8 -9.89 41.25 -3.98
C LEU A 8 -8.49 40.63 -4.03
N LEU A 9 -8.36 39.32 -4.28
CA LEU A 9 -7.06 38.75 -4.65
C LEU A 9 -6.87 38.94 -6.16
N ALA A 10 -5.92 39.79 -6.52
CA ALA A 10 -5.46 39.98 -7.88
C ALA A 10 -4.70 38.72 -8.35
N LEU A 11 -5.08 38.18 -9.50
CA LEU A 11 -4.25 37.26 -10.26
C LEU A 11 -2.95 37.97 -10.62
N VAL A 12 -1.83 37.46 -10.11
CA VAL A 12 -0.51 37.69 -10.70
C VAL A 12 -0.03 36.34 -11.18
N GLY A 13 -0.05 36.15 -12.50
CA GLY A 13 0.62 35.01 -13.13
C GLY A 13 2.11 35.15 -12.91
N VAL A 14 2.68 34.20 -12.15
CA VAL A 14 4.12 34.03 -12.05
C VAL A 14 4.43 32.66 -12.66
N SER A 15 4.93 32.69 -13.89
CA SER A 15 5.74 31.61 -14.44
C SER A 15 7.09 31.66 -13.72
N THR A 16 7.41 30.63 -12.95
CA THR A 16 8.76 30.40 -12.42
C THR A 16 9.22 29.04 -12.87
N ALA A 17 10.26 29.08 -13.70
CA ALA A 17 11.06 27.95 -14.08
C ALA A 17 11.69 27.25 -12.87
N ALA A 18 11.89 25.94 -13.04
CA ALA A 18 12.51 24.99 -12.13
C ALA A 18 13.72 25.54 -11.36
N THR A 19 13.56 25.62 -10.03
CA THR A 19 14.65 25.53 -9.06
C THR A 19 14.20 24.54 -8.00
N GLY A 20 14.88 23.40 -7.88
CA GLY A 20 14.51 22.28 -7.00
C GLY A 20 14.66 22.57 -5.51
N GLN A 21 13.88 23.50 -4.98
CA GLN A 21 13.55 23.53 -3.56
C GLN A 21 12.10 23.03 -3.39
N PRO A 22 11.81 22.18 -2.39
CA PRO A 22 10.45 21.75 -2.10
C PRO A 22 9.56 22.97 -1.81
N ASP A 23 8.32 22.94 -2.29
CA ASP A 23 7.35 24.01 -2.11
C ASP A 23 7.14 24.26 -0.60
N PRO A 24 7.36 25.48 -0.07
CA PRO A 24 7.22 25.77 1.36
C PRO A 24 5.77 25.65 1.87
N THR A 25 4.79 25.39 1.00
CA THR A 25 3.39 25.15 1.36
C THR A 25 3.01 23.67 1.47
N CYS A 26 3.94 22.77 1.13
CA CYS A 26 3.80 21.32 1.27
C CYS A 26 3.60 20.91 2.74
N GLY A 27 2.67 20.00 3.03
CA GLY A 27 2.40 19.47 4.37
C GLY A 27 1.46 20.31 5.24
N LEU A 28 0.77 21.31 4.67
CA LEU A 28 -0.19 22.15 5.39
C LEU A 28 -1.64 21.64 5.31
N PHE A 29 -1.90 20.48 4.70
CA PHE A 29 -3.24 20.01 4.31
C PHE A 29 -4.01 20.99 3.41
N VAL A 30 -3.33 22.00 2.85
CA VAL A 30 -3.88 23.00 1.93
C VAL A 30 -3.53 22.58 0.50
N GLN A 31 -4.48 21.88 -0.10
CA GLN A 31 -4.45 21.27 -1.43
C GLN A 31 -3.95 22.21 -2.56
N PRO A 32 -3.28 21.70 -3.62
CA PRO A 32 -3.20 20.30 -4.12
C PRO A 32 -2.06 19.43 -3.51
N PRO A 33 -2.00 18.11 -3.82
CA PRO A 33 -0.91 17.23 -3.43
C PRO A 33 0.43 17.76 -3.94
N CYS A 34 1.48 17.45 -3.21
CA CYS A 34 2.80 18.06 -3.41
C CYS A 34 3.90 16.99 -3.42
N ALA A 35 4.82 17.11 -4.39
CA ALA A 35 6.02 16.29 -4.45
C ALA A 35 7.01 16.72 -3.36
N VAL A 36 7.55 15.73 -2.63
CA VAL A 36 8.59 15.95 -1.59
C VAL A 36 9.91 15.31 -1.96
N MET A 37 9.89 14.29 -2.82
CA MET A 37 11.10 13.68 -3.37
C MET A 37 11.66 14.50 -4.55
N ASP A 38 12.98 14.66 -4.58
CA ASP A 38 13.67 15.42 -5.64
C ASP A 38 13.41 14.84 -7.03
N GLY A 39 13.09 15.73 -7.99
CA GLY A 39 12.85 15.35 -9.38
C GLY A 39 11.48 14.69 -9.63
N VAL A 40 10.59 14.70 -8.64
CA VAL A 40 9.21 14.23 -8.78
C VAL A 40 8.28 15.39 -9.13
N GLU A 41 7.35 15.14 -10.05
CA GLU A 41 6.27 16.06 -10.39
C GLU A 41 4.92 15.41 -10.13
N VAL A 42 3.97 16.16 -9.55
CA VAL A 42 2.61 15.70 -9.33
C VAL A 42 1.65 16.62 -10.07
N GLU A 43 0.83 16.03 -10.93
CA GLU A 43 -0.15 16.77 -11.73
C GLU A 43 -1.49 16.06 -11.70
N ARG A 44 -2.56 16.82 -11.54
CA ARG A 44 -3.91 16.27 -11.67
C ARG A 44 -4.27 16.11 -13.15
N VAL A 45 -4.55 14.89 -13.57
CA VAL A 45 -4.75 14.54 -15.00
C VAL A 45 -6.18 14.13 -15.35
N ALA A 46 -7.03 13.79 -14.37
CA ALA A 46 -8.45 13.53 -14.63
C ALA A 46 -9.36 13.92 -13.46
N ASN A 47 -10.64 14.14 -13.75
CA ASN A 47 -11.74 14.28 -12.80
C ASN A 47 -12.70 13.11 -12.98
N ILE A 48 -12.76 12.17 -12.04
CA ILE A 48 -13.72 11.07 -12.18
C ILE A 48 -15.12 11.59 -11.83
N PRO A 49 -16.09 11.49 -12.76
CA PRO A 49 -17.44 11.88 -12.46
C PRO A 49 -17.99 11.00 -11.35
N GLY A 50 -18.68 11.59 -10.37
CA GLY A 50 -19.42 10.79 -9.38
C GLY A 50 -20.70 10.14 -9.92
N GLY A 51 -20.89 10.12 -11.24
CA GLY A 51 -22.14 9.67 -11.86
C GLY A 51 -23.38 10.39 -11.31
N GLN A 52 -24.55 9.76 -11.46
CA GLN A 52 -25.79 10.22 -10.83
C GLN A 52 -25.92 9.81 -9.36
N SER A 53 -25.15 8.80 -8.93
CA SER A 53 -25.31 8.11 -7.64
C SER A 53 -24.23 8.44 -6.61
N ASP A 54 -23.44 9.48 -6.83
CA ASP A 54 -22.32 9.85 -5.97
C ASP A 54 -21.21 8.77 -5.87
N GLU A 55 -20.91 8.14 -7.01
CA GLU A 55 -19.85 7.16 -7.17
C GLU A 55 -18.47 7.77 -6.91
N ARG A 56 -17.56 6.95 -6.39
CA ARG A 56 -16.23 7.36 -5.96
C ARG A 56 -15.19 6.44 -6.55
N PRO A 57 -14.04 6.94 -7.04
CA PRO A 57 -12.96 6.08 -7.48
C PRO A 57 -12.55 5.10 -6.38
N ILE A 58 -12.46 3.82 -6.72
CA ILE A 58 -12.03 2.74 -5.82
C ILE A 58 -10.85 1.98 -6.39
N ARG A 59 -10.82 1.78 -7.73
CA ARG A 59 -9.71 1.12 -8.42
C ARG A 59 -9.25 1.90 -9.63
N ILE A 60 -7.96 1.78 -9.95
CA ILE A 60 -7.40 2.18 -11.23
C ILE A 60 -6.48 1.06 -11.73
N ASP A 61 -6.66 0.64 -12.97
CA ASP A 61 -5.80 -0.37 -13.58
C ASP A 61 -5.58 -0.09 -15.07
N ARG A 62 -4.60 -0.77 -15.66
CA ARG A 62 -4.18 -0.63 -17.04
C ARG A 62 -4.46 -1.93 -17.78
N ASP A 63 -5.12 -1.85 -18.93
CA ASP A 63 -5.17 -2.97 -19.86
C ASP A 63 -3.75 -3.21 -20.41
N PRO A 64 -3.12 -4.38 -20.13
CA PRO A 64 -1.75 -4.64 -20.52
C PRO A 64 -1.58 -4.81 -22.05
N THR A 65 -2.67 -4.97 -22.80
CA THR A 65 -2.63 -5.25 -24.23
C THR A 65 -2.48 -4.00 -25.09
N ASP A 66 -3.02 -2.86 -24.63
CA ASP A 66 -2.98 -1.58 -25.34
C ASP A 66 -2.55 -0.39 -24.48
N GLY A 67 -2.41 -0.59 -23.17
CA GLY A 67 -1.98 0.41 -22.20
C GLY A 67 -3.05 1.38 -21.74
N THR A 68 -4.32 1.16 -22.10
CA THR A 68 -5.44 2.02 -21.72
C THR A 68 -5.70 1.95 -20.22
N LEU A 69 -5.92 3.10 -19.58
CA LEU A 69 -6.24 3.20 -18.16
C LEU A 69 -7.75 3.16 -17.93
N TYR A 70 -8.16 2.43 -16.90
CA TYR A 70 -9.55 2.29 -16.46
C TYR A 70 -9.67 2.60 -14.98
N VAL A 71 -10.78 3.25 -14.60
CA VAL A 71 -11.12 3.53 -13.21
C VAL A 71 -12.46 2.90 -12.86
N LEU A 72 -12.51 2.09 -11.82
CA LEU A 72 -13.75 1.66 -11.19
C LEU A 72 -14.19 2.73 -10.20
N ALA A 73 -15.42 3.23 -10.35
CA ALA A 73 -16.06 4.08 -9.36
C ALA A 73 -17.31 3.40 -8.79
N THR A 74 -17.49 3.44 -7.48
CA THR A 74 -18.59 2.75 -6.79
C THR A 74 -19.29 3.69 -5.81
N SER A 75 -20.62 3.64 -5.76
CA SER A 75 -21.42 4.40 -4.81
C SER A 75 -21.54 3.65 -3.50
N GLN A 76 -21.41 4.38 -2.39
CA GLN A 76 -21.45 3.85 -1.03
C GLN A 76 -20.59 2.58 -0.87
N PRO A 77 -19.31 2.53 -1.26
CA PRO A 77 -18.52 1.29 -1.26
C PRO A 77 -18.51 0.60 0.11
N ASP A 78 -18.40 1.38 1.19
CA ASP A 78 -18.44 0.92 2.59
C ASP A 78 -19.87 0.90 3.19
N GLY A 79 -20.87 1.16 2.35
CA GLY A 79 -22.27 1.25 2.73
C GLY A 79 -22.85 -0.10 3.16
N ARG A 80 -23.90 -0.05 3.97
CA ARG A 80 -24.63 -1.25 4.43
C ARG A 80 -26.00 -1.39 3.76
N THR A 81 -26.42 -0.35 3.03
CA THR A 81 -27.71 -0.31 2.37
C THR A 81 -27.57 -0.96 0.99
N PRO A 82 -28.53 -1.82 0.59
CA PRO A 82 -28.59 -2.32 -0.78
C PRO A 82 -28.72 -1.19 -1.81
N GLY A 83 -28.25 -1.44 -3.04
CA GLY A 83 -28.40 -0.52 -4.16
C GLY A 83 -27.13 0.28 -4.51
N SER A 84 -25.95 -0.15 -4.02
CA SER A 84 -24.68 0.34 -4.53
C SER A 84 -24.54 0.05 -6.02
N THR A 85 -24.22 1.09 -6.77
CA THR A 85 -23.91 1.06 -8.21
C THR A 85 -22.43 1.22 -8.43
N SER A 86 -21.95 0.71 -9.56
CA SER A 86 -20.58 0.86 -10.00
C SER A 86 -20.54 1.21 -11.48
N THR A 87 -19.58 2.05 -11.86
CA THR A 87 -19.31 2.43 -13.25
C THR A 87 -17.82 2.29 -13.51
N ILE A 88 -17.47 1.76 -14.68
CA ILE A 88 -16.08 1.73 -15.16
C ILE A 88 -15.90 2.85 -16.17
N TYR A 89 -14.91 3.68 -15.93
CA TYR A 89 -14.51 4.78 -16.79
C TYR A 89 -13.21 4.43 -17.51
N ARG A 90 -13.21 4.51 -18.84
CA ARG A 90 -11.99 4.54 -19.64
C ARG A 90 -11.42 5.95 -19.64
N LEU A 91 -10.14 6.11 -19.33
CA LEU A 91 -9.46 7.39 -19.39
C LEU A 91 -8.95 7.64 -20.81
N VAL A 92 -9.68 8.46 -21.58
CA VAL A 92 -9.32 8.79 -22.96
C VAL A 92 -8.32 9.95 -22.97
N PRO A 93 -7.11 9.79 -23.55
CA PRO A 93 -6.13 10.86 -23.58
C PRO A 93 -6.62 12.10 -24.34
N ASN A 94 -6.33 13.28 -23.81
CA ASN A 94 -6.59 14.57 -24.43
C ASN A 94 -5.30 15.28 -24.87
N GLU A 95 -5.46 16.35 -25.65
CA GLU A 95 -4.37 17.31 -25.89
C GLU A 95 -3.86 17.88 -24.55
N GLY A 96 -2.55 17.82 -24.32
CA GLY A 96 -1.92 18.36 -23.10
C GLY A 96 -1.63 17.35 -22.00
N GLY A 97 -1.83 16.04 -22.21
CA GLY A 97 -1.42 15.00 -21.25
C GLY A 97 -2.39 14.76 -20.09
N THR A 98 -3.64 15.22 -20.24
CA THR A 98 -4.77 14.93 -19.35
C THR A 98 -5.68 13.84 -19.96
N PHE A 99 -6.69 13.41 -19.22
CA PHE A 99 -7.66 12.41 -19.67
C PHE A 99 -9.11 12.87 -19.48
N ASP A 100 -9.96 12.53 -20.44
CA ASP A 100 -11.41 12.58 -20.35
C ASP A 100 -11.94 11.20 -19.92
N PRO A 101 -12.56 11.07 -18.73
CA PRO A 101 -13.18 9.81 -18.32
C PRO A 101 -14.46 9.57 -19.12
N VAL A 102 -14.53 8.44 -19.82
CA VAL A 102 -15.68 7.99 -20.57
C VAL A 102 -16.24 6.73 -19.91
N ALA A 103 -17.48 6.78 -19.43
CA ALA A 103 -18.15 5.60 -18.91
C ALA A 103 -18.29 4.54 -20.02
N VAL A 104 -17.79 3.33 -19.78
CA VAL A 104 -17.77 2.23 -20.77
C VAL A 104 -18.61 1.03 -20.36
N THR A 105 -18.85 0.85 -19.07
CA THR A 105 -19.83 -0.13 -18.57
C THR A 105 -20.32 0.22 -17.17
N THR A 106 -21.49 -0.28 -16.81
CA THR A 106 -22.19 -0.04 -15.55
C THR A 106 -22.53 -1.34 -14.82
N HIS A 107 -22.90 -1.22 -13.55
CA HIS A 107 -23.29 -2.33 -12.69
C HIS A 107 -24.33 -3.28 -13.31
N GLU A 108 -25.33 -2.73 -14.02
CA GLU A 108 -26.38 -3.53 -14.68
C GLU A 108 -25.82 -4.40 -15.82
N GLU A 109 -24.76 -3.95 -16.48
CA GLU A 109 -24.16 -4.62 -17.63
C GLU A 109 -23.10 -5.64 -17.20
N HIS A 110 -22.19 -5.25 -16.31
CA HIS A 110 -21.12 -6.13 -15.87
C HIS A 110 -21.57 -7.15 -14.83
N GLY A 111 -22.65 -6.87 -14.08
CA GLY A 111 -23.30 -7.80 -13.17
C GLY A 111 -22.47 -8.15 -11.93
N ALA A 112 -21.56 -7.26 -11.51
CA ALA A 112 -20.85 -7.35 -10.23
C ALA A 112 -21.49 -6.36 -9.24
N PRO A 113 -22.30 -6.81 -8.26
CA PRO A 113 -22.87 -5.95 -7.22
C PRO A 113 -21.79 -5.29 -6.40
N ARG A 114 -21.92 -3.99 -6.11
CA ARG A 114 -20.95 -3.22 -5.30
C ARG A 114 -19.50 -3.63 -5.61
N ALA A 115 -19.09 -3.42 -6.86
CA ALA A 115 -17.75 -3.81 -7.27
C ALA A 115 -16.72 -2.97 -6.49
N ILE A 116 -15.75 -3.64 -5.86
CA ILE A 116 -14.67 -3.00 -5.10
C ILE A 116 -13.30 -3.47 -5.63
N GLY A 117 -13.20 -4.69 -6.16
CA GLY A 117 -12.02 -5.17 -6.86
C GLY A 117 -12.14 -5.02 -8.38
N MET A 118 -11.02 -4.68 -9.02
CA MET A 118 -10.85 -4.65 -10.47
C MET A 118 -9.40 -4.97 -10.79
N THR A 119 -9.16 -5.85 -11.76
CA THR A 119 -7.81 -6.12 -12.28
C THR A 119 -7.87 -6.66 -13.71
N PHE A 120 -6.85 -6.41 -14.52
CA PHE A 120 -6.67 -7.04 -15.82
C PHE A 120 -5.77 -8.29 -15.75
N GLY A 121 -6.15 -9.32 -16.50
CA GLY A 121 -5.25 -10.42 -16.84
C GLY A 121 -4.28 -10.03 -17.96
N PRO A 122 -3.11 -10.70 -18.08
CA PRO A 122 -2.13 -10.42 -19.15
C PRO A 122 -2.69 -10.61 -20.57
N GLU A 123 -3.80 -11.34 -20.71
CA GLU A 123 -4.53 -11.56 -21.96
C GLU A 123 -5.55 -10.46 -22.31
N GLY A 124 -5.74 -9.46 -21.44
CA GLY A 124 -6.67 -8.35 -21.63
C GLY A 124 -8.09 -8.60 -21.09
N ASN A 125 -8.33 -9.73 -20.42
CA ASN A 125 -9.60 -9.91 -19.72
C ASN A 125 -9.68 -8.99 -18.50
N LEU A 126 -10.85 -8.41 -18.27
CA LEU A 126 -11.15 -7.58 -17.11
C LEU A 126 -11.85 -8.41 -16.04
N TYR A 127 -11.29 -8.46 -14.83
CA TYR A 127 -11.88 -9.15 -13.69
C TYR A 127 -12.45 -8.14 -12.70
N LEU A 128 -13.68 -8.37 -12.24
CA LEU A 128 -14.33 -7.57 -11.21
C LEU A 128 -14.70 -8.44 -10.02
N VAL A 129 -14.50 -7.89 -8.81
CA VAL A 129 -14.91 -8.51 -7.55
C VAL A 129 -16.00 -7.67 -6.92
N GLY A 130 -17.21 -8.23 -6.91
CA GLY A 130 -18.40 -7.65 -6.32
C GLY A 130 -18.81 -8.31 -5.01
N ASN A 131 -19.60 -7.58 -4.23
CA ASN A 131 -20.16 -7.99 -2.95
C ASN A 131 -21.68 -7.82 -3.00
N ASP A 132 -22.39 -8.92 -3.24
CA ASP A 132 -23.84 -9.00 -3.27
C ASP A 132 -24.42 -9.01 -1.86
N GLU A 133 -25.45 -8.21 -1.60
CA GLU A 133 -26.21 -8.29 -0.36
C GLU A 133 -27.22 -9.45 -0.42
N VAL A 134 -27.11 -10.40 0.51
CA VAL A 134 -28.01 -11.57 0.58
C VAL A 134 -28.91 -11.43 1.81
N GLY A 135 -30.15 -11.00 1.55
CA GLY A 135 -31.07 -10.63 2.62
C GLY A 135 -30.55 -9.45 3.44
N ASP A 136 -30.91 -9.41 4.73
CA ASP A 136 -30.60 -8.27 5.59
C ASP A 136 -29.31 -8.42 6.41
N THR A 137 -28.67 -9.60 6.38
CA THR A 137 -27.58 -9.98 7.32
C THR A 137 -26.30 -10.53 6.68
N GLN A 138 -26.33 -10.87 5.39
CA GLN A 138 -25.25 -11.61 4.74
C GLN A 138 -24.77 -10.91 3.47
N THR A 139 -23.56 -11.26 3.06
CA THR A 139 -23.00 -10.90 1.77
C THR A 139 -22.44 -12.13 1.05
N ARG A 140 -22.23 -11.99 -0.26
CA ARG A 140 -21.66 -13.02 -1.12
C ARG A 140 -20.72 -12.37 -2.12
N ILE A 141 -19.57 -12.99 -2.34
CA ILE A 141 -18.62 -12.54 -3.37
C ILE A 141 -19.14 -12.97 -4.74
N VAL A 142 -19.07 -12.07 -5.72
CA VAL A 142 -19.37 -12.34 -7.13
C VAL A 142 -18.17 -11.92 -7.97
N ILE A 143 -17.50 -12.87 -8.61
CA ILE A 143 -16.36 -12.63 -9.48
C ILE A 143 -16.82 -12.70 -10.93
N ARG A 144 -16.62 -11.61 -11.67
CA ARG A 144 -17.02 -11.46 -13.07
C ARG A 144 -15.78 -11.34 -13.95
N ARG A 145 -15.81 -11.96 -15.13
CA ARG A 145 -14.83 -11.81 -16.20
C ARG A 145 -15.49 -11.14 -17.39
N GLY A 146 -14.95 -10.01 -17.82
CA GLY A 146 -15.25 -9.36 -19.08
C GLY A 146 -14.20 -9.77 -20.10
N THR A 147 -14.63 -10.50 -21.14
CA THR A 147 -13.75 -10.82 -22.29
C THR A 147 -13.91 -9.72 -23.34
N PRO A 148 -12.84 -9.05 -23.80
CA PRO A 148 -12.96 -7.97 -24.77
C PRO A 148 -13.72 -8.39 -26.04
N ASN A 149 -14.71 -7.60 -26.44
CA ASN A 149 -15.52 -7.81 -27.64
C ASN A 149 -15.86 -6.46 -28.28
N GLY A 150 -15.07 -6.06 -29.29
CA GLY A 150 -15.18 -4.73 -29.90
C GLY A 150 -14.82 -3.63 -28.90
N ASP A 151 -15.73 -2.67 -28.71
CA ASP A 151 -15.55 -1.56 -27.76
C ASP A 151 -16.03 -1.87 -26.33
N GLY A 152 -16.48 -3.11 -26.06
CA GLY A 152 -17.01 -3.54 -24.76
C GLY A 152 -16.53 -4.93 -24.35
N TRP A 153 -17.31 -5.60 -23.48
CA TRP A 153 -16.97 -6.93 -22.96
C TRP A 153 -18.16 -7.88 -23.01
N ASP A 154 -17.86 -9.16 -23.29
CA ASP A 154 -18.76 -10.27 -23.00
C ASP A 154 -18.53 -10.73 -21.55
N TRP A 155 -19.56 -10.58 -20.71
CA TRP A 155 -19.46 -10.85 -19.28
C TRP A 155 -19.88 -12.27 -18.89
N ALA A 156 -19.04 -12.95 -18.11
CA ALA A 156 -19.33 -14.26 -17.50
C ALA A 156 -19.01 -14.27 -16.00
N THR A 157 -19.65 -15.16 -15.25
CA THR A 157 -19.31 -15.41 -13.85
C THR A 157 -18.15 -16.40 -13.80
N VAL A 158 -17.07 -16.03 -13.11
CA VAL A 158 -15.95 -16.95 -12.82
C VAL A 158 -16.31 -17.79 -11.60
N ALA A 159 -16.67 -17.12 -10.51
CA ALA A 159 -17.02 -17.75 -9.25
C ALA A 159 -18.00 -16.89 -8.44
N THR A 160 -18.73 -17.55 -7.55
CA THR A 160 -19.51 -16.95 -6.47
C THR A 160 -19.24 -17.70 -5.18
N THR A 161 -19.39 -17.05 -4.04
CA THR A 161 -19.36 -17.76 -2.75
C THR A 161 -20.77 -18.18 -2.30
N GLU A 162 -20.85 -19.12 -1.37
CA GLU A 162 -21.99 -19.16 -0.47
C GLU A 162 -22.04 -17.86 0.39
N PRO A 163 -23.22 -17.45 0.87
CA PRO A 163 -23.33 -16.26 1.71
C PRO A 163 -22.65 -16.44 3.07
N TYR A 164 -22.01 -15.38 3.55
CA TYR A 164 -21.45 -15.28 4.91
C TYR A 164 -21.98 -14.01 5.60
N LEU A 165 -21.97 -14.00 6.93
CA LEU A 165 -22.54 -12.96 7.77
C LEU A 165 -21.69 -11.69 7.76
N LEU A 166 -22.36 -10.56 7.69
CA LEU A 166 -21.79 -9.27 8.01
C LEU A 166 -21.78 -9.07 9.53
N SER A 167 -20.86 -8.27 10.06
CA SER A 167 -20.87 -7.82 11.46
C SER A 167 -21.74 -6.58 11.68
N TYR A 168 -22.06 -5.85 10.61
CA TYR A 168 -22.73 -4.55 10.68
C TYR A 168 -21.92 -3.51 11.45
N THR A 169 -20.59 -3.63 11.40
CA THR A 169 -19.66 -2.62 11.91
C THR A 169 -19.03 -1.84 10.76
N TYR A 170 -18.13 -0.91 11.06
CA TYR A 170 -17.33 -0.25 10.02
C TYR A 170 -16.26 -1.18 9.43
N PHE A 171 -16.12 -2.40 9.95
CA PHE A 171 -15.04 -3.35 9.69
C PHE A 171 -15.51 -4.59 8.93
N ASP A 172 -16.66 -4.49 8.25
CA ASP A 172 -17.02 -5.40 7.17
C ASP A 172 -16.17 -5.04 5.94
N HIS A 173 -14.93 -5.52 5.90
CA HIS A 173 -13.96 -5.15 4.85
C HIS A 173 -14.28 -5.77 3.49
N ARG A 174 -15.11 -6.82 3.48
CA ARG A 174 -15.66 -7.50 2.30
C ARG A 174 -14.57 -7.92 1.29
N ALA A 175 -14.98 -8.43 0.13
CA ALA A 175 -14.02 -8.79 -0.91
C ALA A 175 -13.57 -7.56 -1.69
N ASN A 176 -12.26 -7.39 -1.86
CA ASN A 176 -11.68 -6.19 -2.46
C ASN A 176 -10.48 -6.48 -3.37
N GLY A 177 -9.24 -6.35 -2.89
CA GLY A 177 -8.00 -6.48 -3.66
C GLY A 177 -7.99 -7.74 -4.48
N ALA A 178 -7.58 -7.61 -5.74
CA ALA A 178 -7.53 -8.73 -6.66
C ALA A 178 -6.35 -8.56 -7.62
N VAL A 179 -5.68 -9.66 -7.93
CA VAL A 179 -4.56 -9.67 -8.88
C VAL A 179 -4.56 -10.98 -9.66
N VAL A 180 -4.20 -10.91 -10.93
CA VAL A 180 -3.99 -12.10 -11.76
C VAL A 180 -2.51 -12.50 -11.71
N THR A 181 -2.23 -13.79 -11.56
CA THR A 181 -0.85 -14.30 -11.59
C THR A 181 -0.15 -13.94 -12.91
N PRO A 182 1.17 -13.74 -12.95
CA PRO A 182 1.87 -13.33 -14.17
C PRO A 182 1.71 -14.28 -15.36
N ASP A 183 1.41 -15.56 -15.09
CA ASP A 183 1.12 -16.57 -16.12
C ASP A 183 -0.34 -16.54 -16.63
N GLY A 184 -1.18 -15.67 -16.08
CA GLY A 184 -2.59 -15.49 -16.45
C GLY A 184 -3.53 -16.59 -15.94
N SER A 185 -3.04 -17.55 -15.15
CA SER A 185 -3.81 -18.77 -14.83
C SER A 185 -4.74 -18.62 -13.63
N THR A 186 -4.41 -17.75 -12.68
CA THR A 186 -5.05 -17.70 -11.37
C THR A 186 -5.38 -16.27 -10.99
N LEU A 187 -6.63 -16.05 -10.57
CA LEU A 187 -7.07 -14.82 -9.92
C LEU A 187 -6.99 -15.02 -8.40
N ILE A 188 -6.21 -14.17 -7.73
CA ILE A 188 -6.14 -14.11 -6.26
C ILE A 188 -7.02 -12.95 -5.81
N VAL A 189 -7.88 -13.19 -4.81
CA VAL A 189 -8.85 -12.21 -4.32
C VAL A 189 -8.79 -12.16 -2.80
N ASN A 190 -8.60 -10.97 -2.25
CA ASN A 190 -8.81 -10.74 -0.83
C ASN A 190 -10.30 -10.82 -0.49
N SER A 191 -10.65 -11.71 0.44
CA SER A 191 -11.88 -11.62 1.22
C SER A 191 -11.52 -11.18 2.64
N GLY A 192 -11.76 -9.90 2.93
CA GLY A 192 -11.38 -9.28 4.19
C GLY A 192 -12.10 -9.85 5.41
N SER A 193 -11.63 -9.45 6.59
CA SER A 193 -12.28 -9.79 7.85
C SER A 193 -13.64 -9.13 7.97
N ARG A 194 -14.49 -9.72 8.81
CA ARG A 194 -15.75 -9.09 9.25
C ARG A 194 -15.61 -8.39 10.60
N THR A 195 -14.47 -8.54 11.27
CA THR A 195 -14.17 -7.97 12.58
C THR A 195 -13.02 -6.98 12.51
N ASP A 196 -12.93 -6.09 13.50
CA ASP A 196 -11.81 -5.17 13.65
C ASP A 196 -10.56 -5.88 14.20
N HIS A 197 -10.72 -6.75 15.21
CA HIS A 197 -9.65 -7.42 15.93
C HIS A 197 -10.08 -8.81 16.48
N GLY A 198 -11.00 -9.50 15.80
CA GLY A 198 -11.43 -10.87 16.12
C GLY A 198 -12.55 -10.98 17.15
N GLU A 199 -13.18 -9.87 17.51
CA GLU A 199 -14.31 -9.78 18.42
C GLU A 199 -15.58 -10.46 17.90
N SER A 200 -16.49 -10.84 18.80
CA SER A 200 -17.72 -11.55 18.45
C SER A 200 -18.90 -10.59 18.24
N TYR A 201 -19.46 -10.59 17.02
CA TYR A 201 -20.70 -9.89 16.68
C TYR A 201 -21.82 -10.87 16.36
N GLY A 202 -22.93 -10.79 17.10
CA GLY A 202 -24.05 -11.70 16.93
C GLY A 202 -23.72 -13.17 17.24
N GLY A 203 -22.66 -13.42 18.05
CA GLY A 203 -22.18 -14.76 18.38
C GLY A 203 -21.25 -15.37 17.32
N VAL A 204 -20.85 -14.59 16.31
CA VAL A 204 -19.95 -15.02 15.23
C VAL A 204 -18.74 -14.09 15.19
N ARG A 205 -17.55 -14.65 14.97
CA ARG A 205 -16.28 -13.91 14.82
C ARG A 205 -15.89 -13.87 13.34
N GLU A 206 -14.86 -14.60 12.93
CA GLU A 206 -14.57 -14.85 11.52
C GLU A 206 -15.32 -16.11 11.03
N GLU A 207 -15.62 -16.14 9.74
CA GLU A 207 -16.19 -17.30 9.05
C GLU A 207 -15.19 -17.89 8.05
N ALA A 208 -15.57 -18.99 7.39
CA ALA A 208 -14.69 -19.70 6.48
C ALA A 208 -14.32 -18.92 5.21
N LEU A 209 -15.06 -17.86 4.90
CA LEU A 209 -14.81 -16.97 3.76
C LEU A 209 -14.24 -15.62 4.16
N THR A 210 -13.94 -15.37 5.43
CA THR A 210 -13.38 -14.08 5.87
C THR A 210 -11.92 -14.26 6.30
N ALA A 211 -11.17 -13.15 6.30
CA ALA A 211 -9.73 -13.14 6.62
C ALA A 211 -8.90 -14.14 5.77
N VAL A 212 -9.12 -14.14 4.46
CA VAL A 212 -8.48 -15.07 3.51
C VAL A 212 -8.20 -14.43 2.15
N LEU A 213 -7.04 -14.78 1.59
CA LEU A 213 -6.80 -14.67 0.15
C LEU A 213 -7.32 -15.92 -0.54
N LEU A 214 -8.41 -15.77 -1.30
CA LEU A 214 -8.96 -16.82 -2.15
C LEU A 214 -8.18 -16.88 -3.46
N LYS A 215 -8.12 -18.07 -4.08
CA LYS A 215 -7.64 -18.22 -5.46
C LYS A 215 -8.65 -18.99 -6.29
N VAL A 216 -8.86 -18.56 -7.53
CA VAL A 216 -9.72 -19.24 -8.51
C VAL A 216 -9.06 -19.23 -9.88
N PRO A 217 -9.29 -20.24 -10.73
CA PRO A 217 -8.77 -20.23 -12.09
C PRO A 217 -9.44 -19.11 -12.90
N THR A 218 -8.65 -18.38 -13.70
CA THR A 218 -9.11 -17.25 -14.53
C THR A 218 -10.08 -17.66 -15.62
N ASP A 219 -9.99 -18.92 -16.09
CA ASP A 219 -10.89 -19.56 -17.04
C ASP A 219 -12.12 -20.22 -16.38
N GLY A 220 -12.23 -20.13 -15.05
CA GLY A 220 -13.35 -20.63 -14.27
C GLY A 220 -14.70 -20.16 -14.81
N THR A 221 -15.71 -21.00 -14.62
CA THR A 221 -17.09 -20.74 -15.07
C THR A 221 -18.05 -21.23 -13.99
N ASP A 222 -18.82 -20.30 -13.42
CA ASP A 222 -19.86 -20.58 -12.42
C ASP A 222 -19.41 -21.44 -11.23
N ILE A 223 -18.15 -21.26 -10.78
CA ILE A 223 -17.63 -21.95 -9.59
C ILE A 223 -18.41 -21.46 -8.35
N VAL A 224 -18.77 -22.38 -7.45
CA VAL A 224 -19.36 -22.03 -6.14
C VAL A 224 -18.37 -22.40 -5.04
N LEU A 225 -17.93 -21.38 -4.30
CA LEU A 225 -17.02 -21.51 -3.18
C LEU A 225 -17.82 -21.67 -1.88
N PRO A 226 -17.71 -22.82 -1.18
CA PRO A 226 -18.48 -23.05 0.04
C PRO A 226 -18.03 -22.15 1.19
N ASN A 227 -18.94 -21.82 2.12
CA ASN A 227 -18.59 -21.21 3.40
C ASN A 227 -18.10 -22.29 4.39
N ASP A 228 -17.07 -23.02 3.97
CA ASP A 228 -16.41 -24.09 4.72
C ASP A 228 -14.90 -24.07 4.44
N ARG A 229 -14.09 -23.77 5.47
CA ARG A 229 -12.66 -23.52 5.33
C ARG A 229 -11.92 -24.77 4.89
N GLN A 230 -12.31 -25.92 5.43
CA GLN A 230 -11.67 -27.18 5.09
C GLN A 230 -11.99 -27.56 3.65
N ALA A 231 -13.25 -27.43 3.23
CA ALA A 231 -13.65 -27.70 1.85
C ALA A 231 -12.93 -26.78 0.84
N LEU A 232 -12.76 -25.49 1.16
CA LEU A 232 -12.00 -24.55 0.34
C LEU A 232 -10.53 -24.98 0.20
N LYS A 233 -9.89 -25.41 1.29
CA LYS A 233 -8.50 -25.90 1.26
C LYS A 233 -8.36 -27.19 0.46
N GLU A 234 -9.25 -28.16 0.68
CA GLU A 234 -9.27 -29.44 -0.05
C GLU A 234 -9.50 -29.26 -1.55
N ALA A 235 -10.30 -28.26 -1.94
CA ALA A 235 -10.55 -27.90 -3.33
C ALA A 235 -9.45 -27.00 -3.93
N GLY A 236 -8.49 -26.53 -3.14
CA GLY A 236 -7.40 -25.67 -3.60
C GLY A 236 -7.80 -24.22 -3.88
N TYR A 237 -8.82 -23.70 -3.19
CA TYR A 237 -9.30 -22.31 -3.37
C TYR A 237 -8.78 -21.33 -2.32
N VAL A 238 -7.96 -21.77 -1.36
CA VAL A 238 -7.27 -20.89 -0.40
C VAL A 238 -5.84 -20.66 -0.90
N TYR A 239 -5.46 -19.39 -1.07
CA TYR A 239 -4.08 -18.98 -1.30
C TYR A 239 -3.36 -18.80 0.03
N ALA A 240 -3.83 -17.89 0.89
CA ALA A 240 -3.25 -17.60 2.20
C ALA A 240 -4.34 -17.24 3.20
N GLU A 241 -4.04 -17.37 4.49
CA GLU A 241 -4.99 -17.14 5.59
C GLU A 241 -4.52 -16.03 6.53
N GLY A 242 -5.42 -15.46 7.33
CA GLY A 242 -5.04 -14.60 8.45
C GLY A 242 -4.63 -13.18 8.04
N ASN A 243 -5.19 -12.67 6.96
CA ASN A 243 -5.12 -11.26 6.59
C ASN A 243 -6.42 -10.54 7.04
N ARG A 244 -6.39 -9.22 7.20
CA ARG A 244 -7.53 -8.42 7.70
C ARG A 244 -8.22 -7.66 6.58
N ASN A 245 -7.56 -6.66 6.01
CA ASN A 245 -8.05 -5.83 4.93
C ASN A 245 -6.90 -5.48 3.97
N THR A 246 -6.40 -6.52 3.29
CA THR A 246 -5.43 -6.41 2.19
C THR A 246 -6.10 -5.76 0.98
N PHE A 247 -6.20 -4.42 1.02
CA PHE A 247 -6.97 -3.70 0.02
C PHE A 247 -6.35 -3.79 -1.36
N ASP A 248 -5.04 -4.02 -1.49
CA ASP A 248 -4.40 -4.19 -2.78
C ASP A 248 -3.26 -5.21 -2.75
N LEU A 249 -2.91 -5.74 -3.92
CA LEU A 249 -1.93 -6.81 -4.10
C LEU A 249 -1.18 -6.58 -5.42
N ALA A 250 0.15 -6.65 -5.39
CA ALA A 250 0.95 -6.55 -6.61
C ALA A 250 2.11 -7.54 -6.62
N PHE A 251 2.40 -8.06 -7.82
CA PHE A 251 3.62 -8.82 -8.05
C PHE A 251 4.80 -7.86 -8.21
N ALA A 252 5.81 -8.01 -7.36
CA ALA A 252 7.09 -7.34 -7.53
C ALA A 252 7.81 -7.87 -8.79
N PRO A 253 8.81 -7.16 -9.34
CA PRO A 253 9.45 -7.57 -10.60
C PRO A 253 10.16 -8.93 -10.55
N ASN A 254 10.44 -9.44 -9.34
CA ASN A 254 11.01 -10.77 -9.12
C ASN A 254 9.95 -11.89 -9.02
N GLY A 255 8.66 -11.56 -9.14
CA GLY A 255 7.54 -12.49 -9.09
C GLY A 255 6.99 -12.78 -7.70
N ASP A 256 7.48 -12.11 -6.65
CA ASP A 256 6.91 -12.24 -5.31
C ASP A 256 5.61 -11.42 -5.18
N LEU A 257 4.59 -12.01 -4.55
CA LEU A 257 3.34 -11.32 -4.26
C LEU A 257 3.46 -10.50 -2.98
N ILE A 258 3.33 -9.19 -3.09
CA ILE A 258 3.41 -8.26 -1.98
C ILE A 258 2.06 -7.54 -1.83
N GLY A 259 1.60 -7.35 -0.59
CA GLY A 259 0.40 -6.57 -0.33
C GLY A 259 0.42 -5.93 1.05
N PRO A 260 -0.06 -4.68 1.19
CA PRO A 260 -0.27 -4.09 2.49
C PRO A 260 -1.50 -4.66 3.19
N ASP A 261 -1.52 -4.63 4.52
CA ASP A 261 -2.70 -4.97 5.31
C ASP A 261 -2.98 -3.89 6.35
N ASN A 262 -4.26 -3.57 6.57
CA ASN A 262 -4.66 -2.54 7.51
C ASN A 262 -4.79 -3.12 8.91
N ALA A 263 -4.17 -2.47 9.89
CA ALA A 263 -4.41 -2.74 11.31
C ALA A 263 -5.84 -2.37 11.74
N GLY A 264 -6.21 -2.77 12.96
CA GLY A 264 -7.48 -2.40 13.60
C GLY A 264 -7.53 -0.97 14.11
N ASP A 265 -8.53 -0.65 14.94
CA ASP A 265 -8.65 0.67 15.59
C ASP A 265 -7.69 0.86 16.79
N ARG A 266 -6.97 -0.19 17.19
CA ARG A 266 -5.77 -0.08 18.04
C ARG A 266 -4.64 0.45 17.16
N ASP A 267 -3.80 1.35 17.66
CA ASP A 267 -2.67 1.97 16.95
C ASP A 267 -1.50 0.99 16.72
N ASP A 268 -1.83 -0.26 16.38
CA ASP A 268 -0.91 -1.26 15.88
C ASP A 268 -0.30 -0.81 14.54
N PRO A 269 0.96 -1.18 14.25
CA PRO A 269 1.56 -0.93 12.96
C PRO A 269 0.71 -1.46 11.80
N GLY A 270 0.61 -0.69 10.71
CA GLY A 270 0.16 -1.24 9.43
C GLY A 270 1.18 -2.24 8.90
N GLU A 271 0.73 -3.18 8.08
CA GLU A 271 1.57 -4.29 7.62
C GLU A 271 1.91 -4.16 6.14
N LEU A 272 3.08 -4.66 5.76
CA LEU A 272 3.44 -5.06 4.41
C LEU A 272 3.80 -6.54 4.45
N ASN A 273 3.11 -7.35 3.65
CA ASN A 273 3.25 -8.80 3.69
C ASN A 273 3.79 -9.35 2.37
N TRP A 274 4.76 -10.28 2.47
CA TRP A 274 5.14 -11.16 1.36
C TRP A 274 4.23 -12.39 1.38
N TYR A 275 3.18 -12.35 0.57
CA TYR A 275 2.15 -13.39 0.50
C TYR A 275 2.68 -14.63 -0.23
N ARG A 276 2.54 -15.79 0.42
CA ARG A 276 2.93 -17.10 -0.11
C ARG A 276 1.81 -18.09 0.11
N GLU A 277 1.64 -18.98 -0.85
CA GLU A 277 0.59 -19.98 -0.78
C GLU A 277 0.76 -20.92 0.41
N GLY A 278 -0.31 -21.15 1.16
CA GLY A 278 -0.38 -22.04 2.31
C GLY A 278 0.03 -21.42 3.64
N GLU A 279 0.52 -20.17 3.63
CA GLU A 279 0.93 -19.45 4.84
C GLU A 279 -0.25 -18.79 5.56
N HIS A 280 -0.04 -18.46 6.84
CA HIS A 280 -1.00 -17.77 7.71
C HIS A 280 -0.38 -16.49 8.31
N TYR A 281 -1.02 -15.34 8.13
CA TYR A 281 -0.47 -14.01 8.46
C TYR A 281 -0.90 -13.48 9.83
N GLY A 282 -1.70 -14.24 10.56
CA GLY A 282 -1.83 -14.12 12.01
C GLY A 282 -3.12 -13.46 12.48
N PHE A 283 -3.84 -12.72 11.64
CA PHE A 283 -5.14 -12.18 12.02
C PHE A 283 -6.11 -13.32 12.41
N PRO A 284 -6.91 -13.17 13.49
CA PRO A 284 -6.99 -12.00 14.36
C PRO A 284 -6.07 -12.04 15.58
N TRP A 285 -5.22 -13.07 15.74
CA TRP A 285 -4.37 -13.26 16.92
C TRP A 285 -3.15 -12.33 16.96
N ARG A 286 -2.62 -11.97 15.80
CA ARG A 286 -1.50 -11.02 15.64
C ARG A 286 -1.87 -9.97 14.61
N ILE A 287 -1.61 -8.71 14.94
CA ILE A 287 -1.88 -7.54 14.10
C ILE A 287 -0.71 -6.58 14.24
N GLY A 288 -0.10 -6.16 13.15
CA GLY A 288 1.03 -5.23 13.15
C GLY A 288 2.24 -5.77 13.91
N GLY A 289 2.40 -7.10 14.01
CA GLY A 289 3.45 -7.76 14.77
C GLY A 289 3.21 -7.82 16.30
N ASN A 290 2.07 -7.31 16.77
CA ASN A 290 1.67 -7.37 18.17
C ASN A 290 0.63 -8.47 18.39
N ASP A 291 0.64 -9.07 19.58
CA ASP A 291 -0.45 -9.95 19.99
C ASP A 291 -1.70 -9.13 20.26
N THR A 292 -2.84 -9.55 19.69
CA THR A 292 -4.13 -8.94 19.97
C THR A 292 -4.49 -9.10 21.45
N PRO A 293 -4.60 -8.03 22.24
CA PRO A 293 -4.64 -8.16 23.70
C PRO A 293 -5.91 -8.84 24.23
N MET A 294 -7.00 -8.88 23.45
CA MET A 294 -8.26 -9.55 23.80
C MET A 294 -8.16 -11.06 23.95
N GLN A 295 -7.07 -11.67 23.45
CA GLN A 295 -6.84 -13.10 23.61
C GLN A 295 -6.36 -13.49 25.01
N PHE A 296 -5.92 -12.53 25.83
CA PHE A 296 -5.42 -12.78 27.18
C PHE A 296 -6.46 -12.41 28.23
N SER A 297 -6.50 -13.18 29.32
CA SER A 297 -7.34 -12.87 30.48
C SER A 297 -6.51 -12.75 31.75
N PRO A 298 -6.51 -11.57 32.42
CA PRO A 298 -7.23 -10.36 32.02
C PRO A 298 -6.64 -9.71 30.76
N TYR A 299 -7.50 -9.11 29.93
CA TYR A 299 -7.10 -8.18 28.86
C TYR A 299 -6.14 -7.14 29.41
N GLY A 300 -5.11 -6.77 28.65
CA GLY A 300 -4.05 -5.86 29.09
C GLY A 300 -2.92 -6.53 29.88
N ALA A 301 -2.93 -7.84 30.12
CA ALA A 301 -1.74 -8.56 30.59
C ALA A 301 -0.71 -8.71 29.45
N PRO A 302 0.61 -8.52 29.71
CA PRO A 302 1.28 -8.35 31.01
C PRO A 302 1.31 -6.90 31.55
N TYR A 303 0.74 -5.93 30.85
CA TYR A 303 0.82 -4.49 31.14
C TYR A 303 -0.07 -4.01 32.30
N GLY A 304 -0.99 -4.86 32.78
CA GLY A 304 -1.88 -4.61 33.93
C GLY A 304 -3.16 -3.93 33.51
N TYR A 305 -4.32 -4.37 34.03
CA TYR A 305 -5.61 -3.79 33.67
C TYR A 305 -6.53 -3.64 34.88
N ASP A 306 -6.81 -2.39 35.23
CA ASP A 306 -7.90 -1.97 36.12
C ASP A 306 -8.96 -1.11 35.36
N GLY A 307 -8.76 -0.79 34.06
CA GLY A 307 -9.76 -0.12 33.22
C GLY A 307 -9.32 0.22 31.78
N PRO A 308 -10.23 0.79 30.94
CA PRO A 308 -10.02 1.01 29.50
C PRO A 308 -8.91 2.02 29.12
N ASN A 309 -8.14 2.54 30.08
CA ASN A 309 -7.05 3.51 29.90
C ASN A 309 -5.66 2.88 30.07
N ASP A 310 -5.54 1.55 30.19
CA ASP A 310 -4.29 0.88 30.54
C ASP A 310 -3.52 0.29 29.34
N ASP A 311 -4.09 0.30 28.12
CA ASP A 311 -3.36 -0.02 26.88
C ASP A 311 -3.03 1.28 26.12
N PRO A 312 -1.76 1.72 26.09
CA PRO A 312 -1.39 2.98 25.45
C PRO A 312 -1.61 3.01 23.94
N LEU A 313 -1.80 1.86 23.29
CA LEU A 313 -2.08 1.78 21.85
C LEU A 313 -3.57 1.91 21.54
N VAL A 314 -4.47 1.91 22.52
CA VAL A 314 -5.89 2.14 22.27
C VAL A 314 -6.14 3.66 22.27
N PRO A 315 -6.58 4.26 21.16
CA PRO A 315 -6.86 5.70 21.11
C PRO A 315 -7.91 6.12 22.15
N GLU A 316 -7.76 7.30 22.76
CA GLU A 316 -8.71 7.82 23.76
C GLU A 316 -10.15 7.95 23.23
N VAL A 317 -10.29 8.08 21.90
CA VAL A 317 -11.60 8.12 21.23
C VAL A 317 -12.31 6.76 21.20
N CYS A 318 -11.59 5.65 21.43
CA CYS A 318 -12.15 4.31 21.60
C CYS A 318 -12.62 4.07 23.04
N ASN A 319 -13.60 3.19 23.21
CA ASN A 319 -14.25 2.83 24.49
C ASN A 319 -15.22 3.82 25.20
N PRO A 320 -15.67 4.99 24.67
CA PRO A 320 -16.72 5.78 25.33
C PRO A 320 -18.18 5.37 24.99
N ASN A 321 -18.40 4.43 24.06
CA ASN A 321 -19.74 4.04 23.55
C ASN A 321 -19.88 2.51 23.35
N PRO A 322 -21.10 1.95 23.26
CA PRO A 322 -21.33 0.50 23.25
C PRO A 322 -20.69 -0.22 22.05
N ALA A 323 -20.50 -1.54 22.21
CA ALA A 323 -19.73 -2.47 21.37
C ALA A 323 -19.96 -2.44 19.83
N ASP A 324 -21.01 -1.76 19.35
CA ASP A 324 -21.44 -1.78 17.93
C ASP A 324 -20.68 -0.78 17.02
N THR A 325 -19.60 -0.15 17.50
CA THR A 325 -18.81 0.81 16.70
C THR A 325 -17.46 0.27 16.22
N GLY A 326 -17.04 -0.91 16.69
CA GLY A 326 -15.76 -1.60 16.41
C GLY A 326 -14.47 -0.88 16.85
N CYS A 327 -14.61 0.16 17.68
CA CYS A 327 -13.56 0.82 18.46
C CYS A 327 -13.77 0.44 19.95
N TYR A 328 -13.97 -0.87 20.21
CA TYR A 328 -14.36 -1.44 21.50
C TYR A 328 -13.42 -2.57 21.94
N PHE A 329 -12.65 -2.34 23.00
CA PHE A 329 -11.68 -3.29 23.54
C PHE A 329 -12.10 -3.75 24.94
N SER A 330 -12.15 -5.05 25.18
CA SER A 330 -12.59 -5.61 26.46
C SER A 330 -11.98 -6.98 26.75
N ASN A 331 -12.04 -7.42 28.01
CA ASN A 331 -11.68 -8.79 28.36
C ASN A 331 -12.65 -9.79 27.72
N ASP A 332 -12.11 -10.68 26.89
CA ASP A 332 -12.87 -11.69 26.15
C ASP A 332 -12.40 -13.10 26.51
N PRO A 333 -12.95 -13.71 27.58
CA PRO A 333 -12.62 -15.09 27.95
C PRO A 333 -12.98 -16.13 26.88
N GLY A 334 -13.77 -15.75 25.88
CA GLY A 334 -14.18 -16.61 24.77
C GLY A 334 -13.40 -16.34 23.49
N TYR A 335 -12.31 -15.58 23.54
CA TYR A 335 -11.44 -15.36 22.38
C TYR A 335 -10.84 -16.70 21.92
N PRO A 336 -10.86 -17.00 20.61
CA PRO A 336 -10.38 -18.30 20.12
C PRO A 336 -8.88 -18.47 20.34
N ALA A 337 -8.45 -19.67 20.71
CA ALA A 337 -7.04 -20.00 20.70
C ALA A 337 -6.50 -19.99 19.25
N PRO A 338 -5.22 -19.62 19.05
CA PRO A 338 -4.55 -19.81 17.76
C PRO A 338 -4.66 -21.26 17.27
N PRO A 339 -4.73 -21.51 15.95
CA PRO A 339 -4.81 -22.86 15.43
C PRO A 339 -3.57 -23.67 15.81
N GLU A 340 -3.77 -24.90 16.29
CA GLU A 340 -2.67 -25.76 16.73
C GLU A 340 -1.69 -26.05 15.58
N GLY A 341 -0.39 -25.85 15.84
CA GLY A 341 0.68 -26.16 14.88
C GLY A 341 0.85 -25.13 13.76
N VAL A 342 0.09 -24.03 13.73
CA VAL A 342 0.29 -22.94 12.79
C VAL A 342 1.39 -22.02 13.29
N THR A 343 2.37 -21.73 12.43
CA THR A 343 3.35 -20.66 12.65
C THR A 343 2.91 -19.46 11.82
N PHE A 344 2.76 -18.31 12.46
CA PHE A 344 2.38 -17.10 11.75
C PHE A 344 3.58 -16.49 11.02
N VAL A 345 3.34 -16.00 9.81
CA VAL A 345 4.32 -15.22 9.07
C VAL A 345 4.27 -13.78 9.58
N GLU A 346 5.41 -13.27 10.03
CA GLU A 346 5.52 -11.87 10.46
C GLU A 346 5.59 -10.93 9.24
N PRO A 347 5.04 -9.71 9.34
CA PRO A 347 5.14 -8.73 8.27
C PRO A 347 6.58 -8.21 8.07
N ILE A 348 6.80 -7.54 6.94
CA ILE A 348 8.12 -7.08 6.49
C ILE A 348 8.60 -5.89 7.34
N PRO A 349 9.65 -6.04 8.17
CA PRO A 349 10.17 -4.99 9.05
C PRO A 349 10.63 -3.75 8.27
N ASN A 350 10.21 -2.57 8.76
CA ASN A 350 10.62 -1.28 8.24
C ASN A 350 11.79 -0.71 9.02
N VAL A 351 12.88 -0.43 8.31
CA VAL A 351 14.13 0.14 8.83
C VAL A 351 14.23 1.67 8.62
N GLY A 352 13.14 2.29 8.15
CA GLY A 352 12.93 3.73 8.05
C GLY A 352 13.49 4.36 6.76
N PRO A 353 13.70 5.70 6.75
CA PRO A 353 13.43 6.65 7.84
C PRO A 353 12.00 7.22 7.84
N TYR A 354 11.07 6.65 7.07
CA TYR A 354 9.73 7.23 6.95
C TYR A 354 8.63 6.23 7.34
N ALA A 355 7.48 6.74 7.79
CA ALA A 355 6.36 5.90 8.18
C ALA A 355 6.75 4.80 9.20
N ASP A 356 7.70 5.07 10.08
CA ASP A 356 8.31 4.13 11.03
C ASP A 356 8.14 4.55 12.50
N LYS A 357 7.29 5.57 12.76
CA LYS A 357 6.86 5.91 14.12
C LYS A 357 5.96 4.84 14.73
N PHE A 358 6.06 4.65 16.04
CA PHE A 358 5.25 3.71 16.81
C PHE A 358 4.97 4.25 18.23
N ILE A 359 3.96 3.69 18.90
CA ILE A 359 3.69 3.99 20.30
C ILE A 359 4.41 2.96 21.16
N ASP A 360 5.22 3.43 22.11
CA ASP A 360 5.85 2.59 23.11
C ASP A 360 4.77 1.96 24.01
N PRO A 361 4.63 0.63 24.07
CA PRO A 361 3.54 -0.03 24.77
C PRO A 361 3.64 0.08 26.29
N VAL A 362 4.77 0.52 26.84
CA VAL A 362 4.99 0.69 28.29
C VAL A 362 4.73 2.13 28.72
N THR A 363 5.20 3.10 27.94
CA THR A 363 5.16 4.52 28.31
C THR A 363 4.07 5.31 27.61
N GLY A 364 3.52 4.79 26.51
CA GLY A 364 2.59 5.51 25.62
C GLY A 364 3.26 6.63 24.81
N ALA A 365 4.58 6.76 24.86
CA ALA A 365 5.29 7.77 24.10
C ALA A 365 5.35 7.39 22.62
N VAL A 366 5.14 8.37 21.74
CA VAL A 366 5.44 8.21 20.31
C VAL A 366 6.96 8.23 20.13
N ARG A 367 7.48 7.19 19.49
CA ARG A 367 8.90 6.98 19.19
C ARG A 367 9.09 6.81 17.69
N ASP A 368 10.30 7.06 17.22
CA ASP A 368 10.69 6.92 15.82
C ASP A 368 11.73 5.80 15.73
N ALA A 369 11.43 4.75 14.95
CA ALA A 369 12.23 3.53 14.97
C ALA A 369 13.65 3.76 14.42
N SER A 370 13.76 4.44 13.28
CA SER A 370 15.05 4.69 12.64
C SER A 370 15.93 5.67 13.42
N GLU A 371 15.35 6.69 14.07
CA GLU A 371 16.10 7.58 14.97
C GLU A 371 16.72 6.85 16.16
N GLU A 372 16.10 5.74 16.59
CA GLU A 372 16.54 4.93 17.71
C GLU A 372 17.37 3.70 17.31
N GLY A 373 17.56 3.46 16.00
CA GLY A 373 18.30 2.32 15.49
C GLY A 373 17.58 0.98 15.67
N VAL A 374 16.24 1.01 15.70
CA VAL A 374 15.37 -0.17 15.74
C VAL A 374 14.47 -0.20 14.50
N SER A 375 13.67 -1.25 14.33
CA SER A 375 12.66 -1.37 13.27
C SER A 375 11.26 -1.40 13.86
N VAL A 376 10.28 -0.96 13.09
CA VAL A 376 8.85 -1.24 13.33
C VAL A 376 8.38 -2.34 12.36
N THR A 377 7.27 -2.99 12.65
CA THR A 377 6.77 -4.12 11.86
C THR A 377 6.59 -3.81 10.38
N SER A 378 5.92 -2.73 9.97
CA SER A 378 6.04 -2.21 8.59
C SER A 378 5.74 -0.71 8.52
N PHE A 379 4.57 -0.28 8.97
CA PHE A 379 4.19 1.14 8.86
C PHE A 379 3.62 1.67 10.16
N SER A 380 3.77 2.97 10.41
CA SER A 380 3.13 3.61 11.56
C SER A 380 1.63 3.34 11.59
N GLY A 381 1.08 3.19 12.79
CA GLY A 381 -0.34 2.91 13.00
C GLY A 381 -1.26 3.97 12.40
N GLY A 382 -2.48 3.56 12.07
CA GLY A 382 -3.55 4.45 11.59
C GLY A 382 -3.37 5.04 10.18
N ARG A 383 -2.32 4.64 9.43
CA ARG A 383 -2.06 5.11 8.06
C ARG A 383 -2.98 4.50 7.00
N SER A 384 -3.57 3.34 7.29
CA SER A 384 -4.37 2.55 6.34
C SER A 384 -3.64 2.35 4.99
N PRO A 385 -2.56 1.56 4.94
CA PRO A 385 -1.84 1.32 3.69
C PRO A 385 -2.76 0.58 2.70
N GLN A 386 -2.99 1.12 1.50
CA GLN A 386 -3.98 0.58 0.55
C GLN A 386 -3.35 0.21 -0.79
N GLY A 387 -3.30 1.11 -1.78
CA GLY A 387 -2.76 0.81 -3.10
C GLY A 387 -1.26 0.53 -3.10
N ILE A 388 -0.82 -0.43 -3.91
CA ILE A 388 0.59 -0.80 -4.09
C ILE A 388 0.91 -1.04 -5.57
N VAL A 389 2.05 -0.50 -6.03
CA VAL A 389 2.50 -0.69 -7.41
C VAL A 389 4.02 -0.82 -7.49
N PHE A 390 4.53 -1.58 -8.46
CA PHE A 390 5.96 -1.74 -8.72
C PHE A 390 6.35 -1.23 -10.10
N ASP A 391 7.60 -0.77 -10.24
CA ASP A 391 8.24 -0.51 -11.53
C ASP A 391 8.62 -1.83 -12.23
N THR A 392 7.62 -2.58 -12.68
CA THR A 392 7.81 -3.88 -13.34
C THR A 392 8.46 -3.76 -14.73
N GLU A 393 8.32 -2.60 -15.38
CA GLU A 393 8.93 -2.29 -16.68
C GLU A 393 10.39 -1.80 -16.56
N MET A 394 10.91 -1.62 -15.35
CA MET A 394 12.26 -1.07 -15.08
C MET A 394 12.46 0.32 -15.70
N ALA A 395 11.40 1.11 -15.77
CA ALA A 395 11.34 2.39 -16.46
C ALA A 395 11.96 3.56 -15.66
N LEU A 396 12.13 3.38 -14.34
CA LEU A 396 12.64 4.44 -13.46
C LEU A 396 14.16 4.46 -13.39
N ALA A 397 14.73 5.59 -12.94
CA ALA A 397 16.16 5.79 -12.79
C ALA A 397 16.69 5.32 -11.43
N GLY A 398 17.97 4.96 -11.41
CA GLY A 398 18.74 4.80 -10.17
C GLY A 398 18.09 3.84 -9.19
N ARG A 399 17.97 4.24 -7.92
CA ARG A 399 17.38 3.40 -6.85
C ARG A 399 15.88 3.14 -7.00
N LEU A 400 15.17 3.93 -7.81
CA LEU A 400 13.73 3.75 -8.01
C LEU A 400 13.45 2.63 -9.01
N GLN A 401 14.44 2.21 -9.81
CA GLN A 401 14.28 1.16 -10.81
C GLN A 401 13.90 -0.18 -10.18
N GLY A 402 12.75 -0.72 -10.57
CA GLY A 402 12.23 -1.97 -10.01
C GLY A 402 11.68 -1.86 -8.59
N GLY A 403 11.66 -0.66 -8.00
CA GLY A 403 11.16 -0.44 -6.65
C GLY A 403 9.63 -0.38 -6.58
N GLY A 404 9.11 -0.45 -5.36
CA GLY A 404 7.67 -0.39 -5.09
C GLY A 404 7.23 0.98 -4.60
N PHE A 405 5.94 1.22 -4.68
CA PHE A 405 5.28 2.43 -4.21
C PHE A 405 3.97 2.08 -3.54
N LEU A 406 3.69 2.72 -2.40
CA LEU A 406 2.57 2.43 -1.52
C LEU A 406 1.78 3.69 -1.22
N LEU A 407 0.46 3.59 -1.16
CA LEU A 407 -0.42 4.68 -0.73
C LEU A 407 -0.79 4.54 0.75
N GLY A 408 -0.59 5.61 1.53
CA GLY A 408 -1.24 5.77 2.82
C GLY A 408 -2.60 6.43 2.64
N PHE A 409 -3.70 5.70 2.81
CA PHE A 409 -5.04 6.23 2.55
C PHE A 409 -5.45 7.32 3.55
N ALA A 410 -5.14 7.12 4.84
CA ALA A 410 -5.59 7.98 5.92
C ALA A 410 -4.41 8.45 6.78
N GLY A 411 -4.69 9.41 7.67
CA GLY A 411 -3.83 9.68 8.83
C GLY A 411 -4.46 9.09 10.09
N ALA A 412 -3.63 8.73 11.06
CA ALA A 412 -3.99 8.25 12.38
C ALA A 412 -4.94 9.20 13.10
N ARG A 413 -5.75 8.59 13.96
CA ARG A 413 -6.68 9.27 14.84
C ARG A 413 -5.95 9.70 16.12
N GLY A 414 -6.63 10.46 16.99
CA GLY A 414 -6.17 10.64 18.38
C GLY A 414 -4.92 11.49 18.60
N GLY A 415 -4.36 12.14 17.58
CA GLY A 415 -3.18 13.02 17.74
C GLY A 415 -1.84 12.31 17.57
N PHE A 416 -1.83 11.04 17.15
CA PHE A 416 -0.62 10.39 16.66
C PHE A 416 -0.16 11.11 15.38
N PRO A 417 1.10 11.57 15.30
CA PRO A 417 1.62 12.25 14.13
C PRO A 417 1.89 11.24 13.01
N SER A 418 0.84 10.69 12.41
CA SER A 418 0.98 9.82 11.24
C SER A 418 1.24 10.68 10.01
N ASP A 419 2.17 10.21 9.19
CA ASP A 419 2.50 10.86 7.94
C ASP A 419 1.70 10.27 6.76
N GLY A 420 0.39 10.04 6.90
CA GLY A 420 -0.43 9.42 5.85
C GLY A 420 -0.99 10.38 4.81
N ARG A 421 -1.89 9.90 3.93
CA ARG A 421 -2.43 10.64 2.76
C ARG A 421 -1.35 11.01 1.76
N ASP A 422 -0.57 10.01 1.41
CA ASP A 422 0.72 10.14 0.73
C ASP A 422 0.98 8.96 -0.21
N LEU A 423 2.00 9.15 -1.04
CA LEU A 423 2.65 8.12 -1.83
C LEU A 423 4.05 7.93 -1.25
N VAL A 424 4.39 6.69 -0.89
CA VAL A 424 5.64 6.29 -0.26
C VAL A 424 6.40 5.37 -1.21
N PHE A 425 7.67 5.65 -1.43
CA PHE A 425 8.59 4.72 -2.06
C PHE A 425 8.97 3.62 -1.07
N ILE A 426 8.82 2.36 -1.46
CA ILE A 426 9.22 1.19 -0.67
C ILE A 426 10.38 0.48 -1.39
N ASP A 427 11.56 0.49 -0.75
CA ASP A 427 12.75 -0.22 -1.20
C ASP A 427 12.89 -1.51 -0.41
N LEU A 428 12.59 -2.61 -1.10
CA LEU A 428 12.61 -3.95 -0.54
C LEU A 428 13.99 -4.59 -0.71
N ASP A 429 14.62 -4.95 0.41
CA ASP A 429 15.83 -5.76 0.42
C ASP A 429 15.48 -7.19 0.81
N LYS A 430 15.80 -8.17 -0.06
CA LYS A 430 15.58 -9.59 0.22
C LYS A 430 16.85 -10.24 0.73
N GLY A 431 16.85 -10.60 2.02
CA GLY A 431 17.89 -11.38 2.67
C GLY A 431 17.57 -12.87 2.75
N GLU A 432 18.37 -13.61 3.52
CA GLU A 432 18.15 -15.04 3.79
C GLU A 432 16.92 -15.27 4.68
N GLU A 433 16.64 -14.34 5.61
CA GLU A 433 15.57 -14.45 6.61
C GLU A 433 14.23 -13.89 6.14
N GLY A 434 14.19 -13.22 4.97
CA GLY A 434 13.00 -12.56 4.45
C GLY A 434 13.32 -11.19 3.88
N TYR A 435 12.31 -10.33 3.85
CA TYR A 435 12.46 -8.95 3.40
C TYR A 435 12.69 -8.00 4.58
N THR A 436 13.40 -6.91 4.32
CA THR A 436 13.26 -5.64 5.04
C THR A 436 12.75 -4.58 4.06
N VAL A 437 12.08 -3.55 4.56
CA VAL A 437 11.68 -2.38 3.76
C VAL A 437 12.33 -1.13 4.31
N SER A 438 12.87 -0.29 3.42
CA SER A 438 13.16 1.12 3.73
C SER A 438 12.22 2.01 2.95
N THR A 439 11.87 3.16 3.51
CA THR A 439 10.72 3.94 3.10
C THR A 439 11.05 5.42 2.97
N GLU A 440 10.49 6.07 1.96
CA GLU A 440 10.66 7.51 1.76
C GLU A 440 9.41 8.13 1.18
N ALA A 441 9.02 9.31 1.68
CA ALA A 441 7.91 10.05 1.10
C ALA A 441 8.23 10.49 -0.34
N VAL A 442 7.31 10.21 -1.27
CA VAL A 442 7.40 10.66 -2.67
C VAL A 442 6.57 11.91 -2.87
N ALA A 443 5.31 11.85 -2.43
CA ALA A 443 4.37 12.95 -2.51
C ALA A 443 3.36 12.87 -1.35
N VAL A 444 2.89 14.01 -0.86
CA VAL A 444 2.01 14.12 0.31
C VAL A 444 0.78 14.99 0.00
N ASP A 445 -0.12 15.09 0.98
CA ASP A 445 -1.36 15.89 0.94
C ASP A 445 -2.40 15.42 -0.10
N PHE A 446 -2.42 14.13 -0.42
CA PHE A 446 -3.53 13.54 -1.18
C PHE A 446 -4.84 13.58 -0.37
N VAL A 447 -5.96 13.47 -1.08
CA VAL A 447 -7.31 13.33 -0.52
C VAL A 447 -7.73 11.87 -0.59
N PHE A 448 -7.33 11.10 0.42
CA PHE A 448 -7.69 9.68 0.53
C PHE A 448 -7.27 8.91 -0.73
N PRO A 449 -5.96 8.85 -1.03
CA PRO A 449 -5.45 8.13 -2.20
C PRO A 449 -5.70 6.64 -1.98
N ILE A 450 -6.48 6.01 -2.85
CA ILE A 450 -7.03 4.67 -2.62
C ILE A 450 -6.31 3.59 -3.41
N ASP A 451 -5.95 3.90 -4.66
CA ASP A 451 -5.36 2.92 -5.57
C ASP A 451 -4.42 3.59 -6.57
N ALA A 452 -3.48 2.83 -7.12
CA ALA A 452 -2.51 3.32 -8.09
C ALA A 452 -2.11 2.28 -9.13
N VAL A 453 -1.82 2.77 -10.35
CA VAL A 453 -1.24 1.95 -11.43
C VAL A 453 -0.07 2.67 -12.06
N MET A 454 0.95 1.93 -12.49
CA MET A 454 2.09 2.48 -13.20
C MET A 454 1.96 2.19 -14.70
N ALA A 455 2.14 3.21 -15.53
CA ALA A 455 2.22 3.06 -16.98
C ALA A 455 3.32 3.96 -17.53
N ASP A 456 4.20 3.38 -18.35
CA ASP A 456 5.32 4.07 -18.98
C ASP A 456 6.11 4.92 -17.98
N GLY A 457 6.42 4.40 -16.79
CA GLY A 457 7.15 5.09 -15.71
C GLY A 457 6.43 6.30 -15.07
N VAL A 458 5.12 6.44 -15.25
CA VAL A 458 4.25 7.38 -14.51
C VAL A 458 3.38 6.58 -13.56
N ILE A 459 3.26 6.99 -12.29
CA ILE A 459 2.28 6.43 -11.37
C ILE A 459 1.00 7.27 -11.46
N TYR A 460 -0.12 6.64 -11.75
CA TYR A 460 -1.44 7.25 -11.72
C TYR A 460 -2.14 6.90 -10.41
N VAL A 461 -2.29 7.89 -9.53
CA VAL A 461 -2.94 7.74 -8.22
C VAL A 461 -4.40 8.17 -8.33
N ALA A 462 -5.33 7.29 -7.95
CA ALA A 462 -6.73 7.61 -7.81
C ALA A 462 -7.04 8.09 -6.38
N GLU A 463 -7.73 9.22 -6.26
CA GLU A 463 -8.26 9.71 -5.00
C GLU A 463 -9.73 9.32 -4.83
N TYR A 464 -10.08 8.70 -3.71
CA TYR A 464 -11.47 8.42 -3.31
C TYR A 464 -12.32 9.70 -3.20
N GLY A 465 -11.66 10.83 -2.92
CA GLY A 465 -12.32 12.06 -2.53
C GLY A 465 -12.68 12.03 -1.05
N ARG A 466 -13.63 12.88 -0.63
CA ARG A 466 -13.88 13.10 0.80
C ARG A 466 -14.65 11.95 1.45
N TRP A 467 -14.06 11.22 2.39
CA TRP A 467 -14.69 10.04 3.01
C TRP A 467 -16.03 10.34 3.68
N PHE A 468 -16.08 11.34 4.58
CA PHE A 468 -17.32 11.72 5.26
C PHE A 468 -17.84 13.08 4.82
N ALA A 469 -19.16 13.17 4.65
CA ALA A 469 -19.86 14.42 4.32
C ALA A 469 -19.71 15.54 5.38
N SER A 470 -19.04 15.31 6.51
CA SER A 470 -18.73 16.28 7.55
C SER A 470 -17.26 16.76 7.60
N GLN A 471 -16.30 16.08 6.95
CA GLN A 471 -14.87 16.44 7.00
C GLN A 471 -14.56 17.79 6.33
N PRO A 472 -13.74 18.69 6.91
CA PRO A 472 -13.46 20.00 6.33
C PRO A 472 -12.39 19.94 5.20
N ILE A 473 -12.53 19.01 4.26
CA ILE A 473 -11.60 18.78 3.14
C ILE A 473 -12.34 18.85 1.80
N ARG A 474 -11.62 19.16 0.73
CA ARG A 474 -12.20 19.13 -0.62
C ARG A 474 -12.59 17.71 -1.02
N ASP A 475 -13.60 17.58 -1.86
CA ASP A 475 -13.97 16.32 -2.49
C ASP A 475 -13.33 16.27 -3.89
N SER A 476 -12.11 15.70 -3.96
CA SER A 476 -11.26 15.82 -5.15
C SER A 476 -11.61 14.81 -6.25
N ARG A 477 -11.89 13.55 -5.92
CA ARG A 477 -12.20 12.44 -6.88
C ARG A 477 -11.34 12.47 -8.15
N GLY A 478 -10.05 12.77 -7.97
CA GLY A 478 -9.12 13.02 -9.07
C GLY A 478 -8.25 11.82 -9.37
N VAL A 479 -7.68 11.80 -10.58
CA VAL A 479 -6.51 10.99 -10.90
C VAL A 479 -5.32 11.92 -11.04
N PHE A 480 -4.21 11.56 -10.40
CA PHE A 480 -2.96 12.32 -10.40
C PHE A 480 -1.85 11.52 -11.04
N ALA A 481 -1.17 12.12 -12.02
CA ALA A 481 0.08 11.59 -12.55
C ALA A 481 1.22 12.04 -11.64
N VAL A 482 1.95 11.07 -11.09
CA VAL A 482 3.21 11.26 -10.38
C VAL A 482 4.33 10.82 -11.31
N ARG A 483 5.07 11.79 -11.84
CA ARG A 483 6.19 11.57 -12.74
C ARG A 483 7.47 11.50 -11.94
N LEU A 484 8.13 10.35 -12.03
CA LEU A 484 9.35 10.04 -11.29
C LEU A 484 10.59 10.22 -12.20
N PRO A 485 11.79 10.42 -11.63
CA PRO A 485 13.04 10.46 -12.39
C PRO A 485 13.24 9.21 -13.26
N ARG A 486 13.64 9.41 -14.52
CA ARG A 486 13.94 8.33 -15.47
C ARG A 486 15.32 8.49 -16.08
N ASP A 487 15.98 7.36 -16.31
CA ASP A 487 17.17 7.33 -17.15
C ASP A 487 16.70 7.55 -18.59
N GLY A 488 17.38 8.45 -19.32
CA GLY A 488 16.96 8.81 -20.67
C GLY A 488 16.69 7.57 -21.50
N VAL A 489 15.45 7.46 -22.02
CA VAL A 489 14.93 6.28 -22.72
C VAL A 489 15.94 5.79 -23.76
N SER A 490 16.65 4.70 -23.45
CA SER A 490 17.37 3.92 -24.44
C SER A 490 16.55 2.67 -24.72
N THR A 491 16.02 2.57 -25.93
CA THR A 491 15.15 1.51 -26.45
C THR A 491 15.89 0.19 -26.71
N GLU A 492 16.79 -0.24 -25.82
CA GLU A 492 17.50 -1.51 -25.91
C GLU A 492 17.34 -2.28 -24.60
N PRO A 493 16.87 -3.54 -24.61
CA PRO A 493 16.71 -4.33 -23.40
C PRO A 493 18.08 -4.60 -22.77
N GLY A 494 18.24 -4.17 -21.51
CA GLY A 494 19.16 -4.79 -20.56
C GLY A 494 20.64 -4.44 -20.70
N VAL A 495 21.03 -3.22 -20.29
CA VAL A 495 22.31 -2.97 -19.60
C VAL A 495 22.08 -1.84 -18.59
N ARG A 496 22.02 -2.15 -17.29
CA ARG A 496 22.17 -1.12 -16.23
C ARG A 496 23.49 -0.38 -16.46
N GLY A 497 23.43 0.95 -16.57
CA GLY A 497 24.65 1.77 -16.55
C GLY A 497 25.35 1.64 -15.19
N PRO A 498 26.68 1.77 -15.11
CA PRO A 498 27.36 1.64 -13.83
C PRO A 498 26.98 2.79 -12.88
N TYR A 499 26.50 2.45 -11.67
CA TYR A 499 26.19 3.41 -10.61
C TYR A 499 26.86 3.04 -9.29
N LEU A 500 26.98 4.03 -8.41
CA LEU A 500 27.43 3.91 -7.02
C LEU A 500 26.67 4.95 -6.20
N ASP A 501 25.92 4.49 -5.22
CA ASP A 501 25.28 5.33 -4.21
C ASP A 501 25.65 4.89 -2.79
N ALA A 502 25.34 5.75 -1.83
CA ALA A 502 25.73 5.57 -0.44
C ALA A 502 24.67 6.17 0.49
N PHE A 503 24.08 5.35 1.37
CA PHE A 503 23.00 5.77 2.28
C PHE A 503 23.12 5.10 3.67
N PRO A 504 22.59 5.73 4.74
CA PRO A 504 22.18 7.13 4.76
C PRO A 504 23.40 8.05 4.53
N ASN A 505 23.17 9.21 3.91
CA ASN A 505 24.20 10.23 3.74
C ASN A 505 23.58 11.61 3.98
N PRO A 506 23.86 12.28 5.12
CA PRO A 506 24.88 11.93 6.10
C PRO A 506 24.61 10.63 6.90
N THR A 507 25.67 9.97 7.37
CA THR A 507 25.58 8.78 8.25
C THR A 507 26.15 9.07 9.64
N ALA A 508 25.54 8.53 10.69
CA ALA A 508 26.04 8.60 12.07
C ALA A 508 26.61 7.25 12.59
N GLY A 509 26.68 6.22 11.73
CA GLY A 509 27.12 4.88 12.16
C GLY A 509 27.47 3.96 10.98
N ASN A 510 26.48 3.36 10.34
CA ASN A 510 26.69 2.49 9.18
C ASN A 510 26.37 3.20 7.87
N LEU A 511 27.14 2.88 6.84
CA LEU A 511 26.96 3.37 5.47
C LEU A 511 26.75 2.16 4.54
N THR A 512 25.57 2.03 3.97
CA THR A 512 25.26 1.04 2.94
C THR A 512 25.63 1.62 1.58
N LEU A 513 26.50 0.91 0.87
CA LEU A 513 26.93 1.26 -0.49
C LEU A 513 26.22 0.36 -1.48
N GLU A 514 25.45 0.95 -2.38
CA GLU A 514 24.79 0.22 -3.44
C GLU A 514 25.46 0.52 -4.78
N TYR A 515 25.68 -0.51 -5.58
CA TYR A 515 26.30 -0.33 -6.88
C TYR A 515 25.82 -1.35 -7.91
N SER A 516 25.99 -1.00 -9.18
CA SER A 516 25.99 -1.95 -10.29
C SER A 516 27.09 -1.63 -11.29
N VAL A 517 27.53 -2.65 -12.01
CA VAL A 517 28.52 -2.59 -13.08
C VAL A 517 28.05 -3.44 -14.26
N PRO A 518 28.38 -3.07 -15.52
CA PRO A 518 27.75 -3.68 -16.71
C PRO A 518 27.97 -5.19 -16.87
N GLN A 519 29.06 -5.72 -16.31
CA GLN A 519 29.41 -7.14 -16.34
C GLN A 519 30.02 -7.53 -15.01
N ALA A 520 29.81 -8.78 -14.59
CA ALA A 520 30.41 -9.29 -13.35
C ALA A 520 31.94 -9.18 -13.42
N ALA A 521 32.51 -8.45 -12.47
CA ALA A 521 33.93 -8.21 -12.36
C ALA A 521 34.33 -8.17 -10.89
N GLU A 522 35.63 -8.20 -10.60
CA GLU A 522 36.08 -7.82 -9.26
C GLU A 522 35.78 -6.33 -9.02
N VAL A 523 34.88 -6.08 -8.08
CA VAL A 523 34.50 -4.75 -7.64
C VAL A 523 35.29 -4.43 -6.40
N ARG A 524 36.11 -3.38 -6.49
CA ARG A 524 36.82 -2.77 -5.37
C ARG A 524 36.14 -1.47 -4.99
N VAL A 525 35.79 -1.36 -3.72
CA VAL A 525 35.20 -0.17 -3.12
C VAL A 525 36.13 0.36 -2.03
N GLU A 526 36.48 1.64 -2.10
CA GLU A 526 37.37 2.31 -1.16
C GLU A 526 36.67 3.51 -0.55
N LEU A 527 36.71 3.65 0.78
CA LEU A 527 36.36 4.88 1.47
C LEU A 527 37.63 5.70 1.69
N VAL A 528 37.64 6.94 1.21
CA VAL A 528 38.82 7.81 1.18
C VAL A 528 38.55 9.07 2.00
N ASP A 529 39.46 9.43 2.90
CA ASP A 529 39.34 10.65 3.69
C ASP A 529 39.67 11.93 2.88
N ALA A 530 39.43 13.10 3.47
CA ALA A 530 39.71 14.39 2.84
C ALA A 530 41.19 14.62 2.47
N LEU A 531 42.13 13.83 3.01
CA LEU A 531 43.56 13.88 2.69
C LEU A 531 43.94 12.89 1.58
N GLY A 532 42.97 12.15 1.03
CA GLY A 532 43.20 11.16 -0.01
C GLY A 532 43.66 9.81 0.51
N ARG A 533 43.62 9.56 1.83
CA ARG A 533 44.01 8.28 2.43
C ARG A 533 42.84 7.32 2.39
N VAL A 534 43.07 6.09 1.93
CA VAL A 534 42.09 5.01 1.99
C VAL A 534 41.94 4.58 3.45
N VAL A 535 40.74 4.73 4.01
CA VAL A 535 40.43 4.38 5.41
C VAL A 535 39.67 3.07 5.54
N ARG A 536 38.97 2.63 4.48
CA ARG A 536 38.32 1.32 4.37
C ARG A 536 38.41 0.81 2.94
N THR A 537 38.45 -0.51 2.77
CA THR A 537 38.40 -1.18 1.46
C THR A 537 37.55 -2.43 1.56
N ALA A 538 36.74 -2.68 0.54
CA ALA A 538 35.98 -3.91 0.34
C ALA A 538 36.17 -4.38 -1.11
N GLU A 539 36.34 -5.68 -1.32
CA GLU A 539 36.52 -6.28 -2.65
C GLU A 539 35.63 -7.52 -2.77
N ARG A 540 34.86 -7.63 -3.86
CA ARG A 540 34.09 -8.84 -4.18
C ARG A 540 33.83 -9.00 -5.68
N PRO A 541 33.73 -10.24 -6.20
CA PRO A 541 33.25 -10.48 -7.55
C PRO A 541 31.73 -10.31 -7.60
N ALA A 542 31.24 -9.32 -8.34
CA ALA A 542 29.81 -9.09 -8.53
C ALA A 542 29.54 -8.21 -9.75
N ASN A 543 28.33 -8.28 -10.32
CA ASN A 543 27.81 -7.30 -11.26
C ASN A 543 26.92 -6.24 -10.59
N ALA A 544 26.38 -6.51 -9.40
CA ALA A 544 25.66 -5.55 -8.58
C ALA A 544 25.66 -5.97 -7.11
N GLY A 545 25.24 -5.07 -6.22
CA GLY A 545 24.82 -5.41 -4.87
C GLY A 545 25.05 -4.31 -3.85
N ARG A 546 24.75 -4.64 -2.59
CA ARG A 546 24.92 -3.75 -1.42
C ARG A 546 26.13 -4.15 -0.58
N LEU A 547 26.83 -3.17 -0.01
CA LEU A 547 27.99 -3.34 0.87
C LEU A 547 27.85 -2.43 2.08
N ASP A 548 27.76 -3.01 3.27
CA ASP A 548 27.79 -2.23 4.50
C ASP A 548 29.22 -1.87 4.89
N VAL A 549 29.43 -0.58 5.12
CA VAL A 549 30.71 -0.01 5.54
C VAL A 549 30.48 0.68 6.88
N SER A 550 30.96 0.05 7.96
CA SER A 550 30.98 0.69 9.28
C SER A 550 31.87 1.94 9.24
N THR A 551 31.30 3.05 9.73
CA THR A 551 32.03 4.31 9.92
C THR A 551 32.62 4.44 11.32
N ASP A 552 32.60 3.36 12.11
CA ASP A 552 33.14 3.34 13.47
C ASP A 552 34.63 3.68 13.48
N GLY A 553 35.00 4.58 14.39
CA GLY A 553 36.38 5.06 14.52
C GLY A 553 36.83 6.02 13.41
N LEU A 554 35.96 6.38 12.46
CA LEU A 554 36.21 7.49 11.54
C LEU A 554 35.93 8.83 12.23
N SER A 555 36.63 9.88 11.82
CA SER A 555 36.35 11.24 12.31
C SER A 555 35.16 11.82 11.57
N ALA A 556 34.32 12.62 12.24
CA ALA A 556 33.26 13.37 11.56
C ALA A 556 33.85 14.25 10.45
N GLY A 557 33.23 14.23 9.27
CA GLY A 557 33.73 14.94 8.10
C GLY A 557 33.32 14.29 6.78
N VAL A 558 33.84 14.87 5.69
CA VAL A 558 33.55 14.42 4.32
C VAL A 558 34.54 13.35 3.88
N TYR A 559 34.01 12.27 3.32
CA TYR A 559 34.73 11.16 2.71
C TYR A 559 34.29 10.98 1.27
N VAL A 560 35.11 10.29 0.48
CA VAL A 560 34.78 9.89 -0.89
C VAL A 560 34.80 8.38 -0.98
N VAL A 561 33.66 7.78 -1.32
CA VAL A 561 33.57 6.39 -1.73
C VAL A 561 34.02 6.30 -3.19
N ARG A 562 34.90 5.36 -3.51
CA ARG A 562 35.36 5.08 -4.88
C ARG A 562 35.08 3.63 -5.23
N LEU A 563 34.40 3.40 -6.34
CA LEU A 563 34.20 2.09 -6.94
C LEU A 563 35.08 1.93 -8.17
N THR A 564 35.71 0.77 -8.27
CA THR A 564 36.59 0.34 -9.35
C THR A 564 36.22 -1.08 -9.76
N ALA A 565 35.83 -1.28 -11.01
CA ALA A 565 35.55 -2.61 -11.58
C ALA A 565 35.90 -2.65 -13.07
N GLY A 566 36.97 -3.34 -13.46
CA GLY A 566 37.49 -3.26 -14.83
C GLY A 566 37.80 -1.82 -15.24
N ASP A 567 37.15 -1.32 -16.30
CA ASP A 567 37.24 0.07 -16.78
C ASP A 567 36.25 1.02 -16.08
N VAL A 568 35.32 0.50 -15.28
CA VAL A 568 34.35 1.32 -14.56
C VAL A 568 35.02 2.00 -13.37
N ARG A 569 34.87 3.33 -13.31
CA ARG A 569 35.21 4.16 -12.15
C ARG A 569 34.01 5.02 -11.76
N ARG A 570 33.60 4.95 -10.50
CA ARG A 570 32.55 5.79 -9.90
C ARG A 570 33.00 6.31 -8.55
N SER A 571 32.50 7.48 -8.16
CA SER A 571 32.76 8.02 -6.83
C SER A 571 31.54 8.77 -6.30
N ARG A 572 31.33 8.67 -4.98
CA ARG A 572 30.25 9.35 -4.26
C ARG A 572 30.83 10.03 -3.03
N THR A 573 30.42 11.26 -2.77
CA THR A 573 30.81 11.99 -1.55
C THR A 573 29.86 11.61 -0.42
N VAL A 574 30.39 11.29 0.76
CA VAL A 574 29.61 10.94 1.94
C VAL A 574 30.04 11.75 3.15
N THR A 575 29.09 12.08 4.02
CA THR A 575 29.31 12.85 5.24
C THR A 575 29.13 11.95 6.46
N VAL A 576 30.16 11.82 7.28
CA VAL A 576 30.12 11.09 8.55
C VAL A 576 29.84 12.10 9.67
N LEU A 577 28.79 11.86 10.43
CA LEU A 577 28.37 12.60 11.63
C LEU A 577 28.89 11.89 12.90
N ARG A 578 28.69 12.53 14.05
CA ARG A 578 29.05 12.00 15.36
C ARG A 578 27.91 12.08 16.33
#